data_AF-A0AAD2CIW3-F1
#
_entry.id   AF-A0AAD2CIW3-F1
#
_cell.length_a   1.000
_cell.length_b   1.000
_cell.length_c   1.000
_cell.angle_alpha   90.00
_cell.angle_beta   90.00
_cell.angle_gamma   90.00
#
_symmetry.space_group_name_H-M   'P 1'
#
loop_
_entity.id
_entity.type
_entity.pdbx_description
1 polymer ?
#
loop_
_entity_poly.entity_id
_entity_poly.type
_entity_poly.pdbx_seq_one_letter_code
_entity_poly.pdbx_strand_id
1 'polypeptide(L)'
;MTSEPRDDEAAATTAEAEVEENNNANDVLTLNISGTIMQVLRRTLCSHGHSLLATQFSGKYDCKLIKDGDGNFFVNQSFALFTVVLDQLRSRDTWTSNAPPLESPMKEDFANHRQYLQFLSLVEYYGLTPVIYPTRIKIHKGNKVDSKIEQYPYNFVAAMKLSTFVIQTEGHSRNITSFEIKVGKIEDFRVGWAGDEFVILDCLNAKLHMKGGATVSAKTPFKMENGGVILCVRSASVFTWEFNGKIVCQHALETSSTSLIPAFKGKGAWQVTNVVLAT
;
A
#
# COMPACT_ATOMS: atom_id res chain seq x y z
N MET A 1 -31.30 64.14 12.30
CA MET A 1 -30.79 63.16 13.28
C MET A 1 -31.87 62.11 13.47
N THR A 2 -31.86 61.10 12.61
CA THR A 2 -32.80 59.98 12.60
C THR A 2 -31.92 58.74 12.56
N SER A 3 -31.85 58.05 13.69
CA SER A 3 -31.04 56.85 13.91
C SER A 3 -31.78 55.64 13.35
N GLU A 4 -31.19 54.97 12.38
CA GLU A 4 -31.62 53.66 11.90
C GLU A 4 -31.35 52.59 12.97
N PRO A 5 -32.26 51.60 13.14
CA PRO A 5 -32.01 50.46 14.02
C PRO A 5 -31.03 49.48 13.37
N ARG A 6 -30.17 48.88 14.20
CA ARG A 6 -29.12 47.92 13.80
C ARG A 6 -29.72 46.55 13.51
N ASP A 7 -29.35 45.99 12.36
CA ASP A 7 -29.69 44.65 11.87
C ASP A 7 -28.93 43.51 12.58
N ASP A 8 -28.83 43.52 13.91
CA ASP A 8 -28.00 42.55 14.65
C ASP A 8 -28.81 41.38 15.28
N GLU A 9 -30.12 41.26 15.02
CA GLU A 9 -31.00 40.30 15.73
C GLU A 9 -31.82 39.38 14.79
N ALA A 10 -31.21 38.92 13.69
CA ALA A 10 -31.84 37.92 12.79
C ALA A 10 -30.87 36.84 12.26
N ALA A 11 -29.65 36.74 12.79
CA ALA A 11 -28.66 35.74 12.38
C ALA A 11 -28.38 34.67 13.47
N ALA A 12 -29.19 34.61 14.53
CA ALA A 12 -28.97 33.73 15.68
C ALA A 12 -29.85 32.46 15.71
N THR A 13 -30.64 32.18 14.65
CA THR A 13 -31.62 31.08 14.71
C THR A 13 -31.78 30.34 13.37
N THR A 14 -30.70 29.88 12.74
CA THR A 14 -30.77 28.71 11.84
C THR A 14 -29.40 28.08 11.61
N ALA A 15 -29.30 26.78 11.88
CA ALA A 15 -28.22 25.84 11.56
C ALA A 15 -27.13 25.53 12.61
N GLU A 16 -27.35 25.85 13.89
CA GLU A 16 -26.76 25.09 15.01
C GLU A 16 -27.67 23.90 15.36
N ALA A 17 -27.65 22.85 14.53
CA ALA A 17 -28.09 21.50 14.88
C ALA A 17 -27.83 20.57 13.69
N GLU A 18 -26.60 20.05 13.54
CA GLU A 18 -26.39 18.72 12.97
C GLU A 18 -24.96 18.22 13.25
N VAL A 19 -24.92 17.13 14.02
CA VAL A 19 -23.82 16.19 14.26
C VAL A 19 -22.77 16.60 15.30
N GLU A 20 -23.11 16.37 16.58
CA GLU A 20 -22.11 15.92 17.55
C GLU A 20 -21.44 14.65 17.00
N GLU A 21 -20.13 14.73 16.75
CA GLU A 21 -19.30 13.62 16.31
C GLU A 21 -19.28 12.52 17.38
N ASN A 22 -20.12 11.51 17.21
CA ASN A 22 -20.11 10.28 18.00
C ASN A 22 -18.95 9.37 17.55
N ASN A 23 -17.71 9.88 17.63
CA ASN A 23 -16.48 9.24 17.17
C ASN A 23 -15.87 8.33 18.25
N ASN A 24 -16.65 7.42 18.83
CA ASN A 24 -16.09 6.47 19.79
C ASN A 24 -15.52 5.26 19.05
N ALA A 25 -14.19 5.17 19.00
CA ALA A 25 -13.47 4.06 18.38
C ALA A 25 -13.85 2.69 18.96
N ASN A 26 -14.39 2.65 20.18
CA ASN A 26 -14.82 1.41 20.84
C ASN A 26 -16.30 1.07 20.61
N ASP A 27 -17.00 1.78 19.71
CA ASP A 27 -18.37 1.45 19.34
C ASP A 27 -18.46 0.04 18.76
N VAL A 28 -19.47 -0.71 19.20
CA VAL A 28 -19.86 -1.97 18.57
C VAL A 28 -20.84 -1.64 17.46
N LEU A 29 -20.46 -1.94 16.22
CA LEU A 29 -21.30 -1.80 15.04
C LEU A 29 -21.94 -3.14 14.69
N THR A 30 -23.23 -3.11 14.36
CA THR A 30 -23.93 -4.26 13.81
C THR A 30 -23.99 -4.13 12.29
N LEU A 31 -23.41 -5.10 11.59
CA LEU A 31 -23.35 -5.18 10.14
C LEU A 31 -24.31 -6.25 9.63
N ASN A 32 -25.06 -5.96 8.58
CA ASN A 32 -25.77 -6.94 7.77
C ASN A 32 -24.97 -7.20 6.48
N ILE A 33 -24.32 -8.36 6.42
CA ILE A 33 -23.48 -8.77 5.29
C ILE A 33 -24.20 -9.86 4.51
N SER A 34 -24.83 -9.50 3.39
CA SER A 34 -25.63 -10.41 2.56
C SER A 34 -26.70 -11.21 3.35
N GLY A 35 -27.38 -10.56 4.29
CA GLY A 35 -28.42 -11.14 5.13
C GLY A 35 -27.92 -11.77 6.43
N THR A 36 -26.60 -11.85 6.64
CA THR A 36 -26.02 -12.37 7.88
C THR A 36 -25.60 -11.23 8.79
N ILE A 37 -26.11 -11.24 10.02
CA ILE A 37 -25.80 -10.22 11.02
C ILE A 37 -24.48 -10.56 11.73
N MET A 38 -23.58 -9.57 11.83
CA MET A 38 -22.32 -9.68 12.56
C MET A 38 -22.06 -8.41 13.38
N GLN A 39 -21.48 -8.57 14.57
CA GLN A 39 -20.99 -7.46 15.38
C GLN A 39 -19.48 -7.30 15.25
N VAL A 40 -19.03 -6.04 15.16
CA VAL A 40 -17.61 -5.69 15.04
C VAL A 40 -17.34 -4.36 15.72
N LEU A 41 -16.15 -4.20 16.29
CA LEU A 41 -15.73 -2.91 16.84
C LEU A 41 -15.36 -1.95 15.70
N ARG A 42 -15.77 -0.69 15.82
CA ARG A 42 -15.40 0.38 14.88
C ARG A 42 -13.89 0.45 14.68
N ARG A 43 -13.10 0.41 15.77
CA ARG A 43 -11.63 0.40 15.69
C ARG A 43 -11.05 -0.73 14.84
N THR A 44 -11.72 -1.87 14.73
CA THR A 44 -11.25 -2.98 13.89
C THR A 44 -11.40 -2.63 12.42
N LEU A 45 -12.55 -2.11 12.01
CA LEU A 45 -12.80 -1.65 10.63
C LEU A 45 -11.93 -0.44 10.27
N CYS A 46 -11.68 0.44 11.24
CA CYS A 46 -10.87 1.65 11.09
C CYS A 46 -9.38 1.46 11.38
N SER A 47 -8.93 0.23 11.67
CA SER A 47 -7.53 -0.07 12.02
C SER A 47 -6.55 0.36 10.94
N HIS A 48 -6.99 0.40 9.69
CA HIS A 48 -6.25 0.94 8.56
C HIS A 48 -6.83 2.26 8.06
N GLY A 49 -6.42 3.38 8.65
CA GLY A 49 -7.00 4.70 8.37
C GLY A 49 -7.01 5.16 6.91
N HIS A 50 -6.16 4.59 6.05
CA HIS A 50 -6.12 4.89 4.61
C HIS A 50 -7.02 3.99 3.75
N SER A 51 -7.71 3.01 4.34
CA SER A 51 -8.64 2.14 3.62
C SER A 51 -9.99 2.83 3.35
N LEU A 52 -10.66 2.37 2.30
CA LEU A 52 -12.06 2.70 2.07
C LEU A 52 -12.93 2.19 3.22
N LEU A 53 -12.59 1.03 3.81
CA LEU A 53 -13.30 0.46 4.95
C LEU A 53 -13.26 1.41 6.16
N ALA A 54 -12.08 1.91 6.51
CA ALA A 54 -11.94 2.87 7.59
C ALA A 54 -12.67 4.19 7.30
N THR A 55 -12.65 4.65 6.05
CA THR A 55 -13.36 5.86 5.63
C THR A 55 -14.87 5.70 5.80
N GLN A 56 -15.43 4.58 5.31
CA GLN A 56 -16.86 4.27 5.40
C GLN A 56 -17.33 4.23 6.85
N PHE A 57 -16.60 3.52 7.72
CA PHE A 57 -17.01 3.29 9.11
C PHE A 57 -16.35 4.24 10.11
N SER A 58 -15.81 5.37 9.65
CA SER A 58 -15.12 6.35 10.50
C SER A 58 -16.03 7.08 11.51
N GLY A 59 -17.36 6.96 11.39
CA GLY A 59 -18.33 7.76 12.15
C GLY A 59 -18.85 8.95 11.35
N LYS A 60 -17.97 9.56 10.55
CA LYS A 60 -18.26 10.76 9.74
C LYS A 60 -19.40 10.58 8.73
N TYR A 61 -19.62 9.37 8.26
CA TYR A 61 -20.60 9.05 7.21
C TYR A 61 -21.72 8.14 7.68
N ASP A 62 -21.83 7.86 8.98
CA ASP A 62 -22.78 6.86 9.53
C ASP A 62 -24.24 7.16 9.18
N CYS A 63 -24.62 8.44 9.05
CA CYS A 63 -25.95 8.87 8.62
C CYS A 63 -26.22 8.67 7.12
N LYS A 64 -25.17 8.51 6.31
CA LYS A 64 -25.23 8.33 4.85
C LYS A 64 -25.02 6.89 4.40
N LEU A 65 -24.54 6.02 5.29
CA LEU A 65 -24.39 4.60 4.99
C LEU A 65 -25.76 3.94 4.90
N ILE A 66 -25.86 2.98 3.97
CA ILE A 66 -27.08 2.18 3.79
C ILE A 66 -27.27 1.32 5.03
N LYS A 67 -28.50 1.31 5.55
CA LYS A 67 -28.93 0.44 6.63
C LYS A 67 -30.10 -0.42 6.17
N ASP A 68 -30.24 -1.60 6.76
CA ASP A 68 -31.42 -2.44 6.56
C ASP A 68 -32.63 -1.93 7.38
N GLY A 69 -33.75 -2.65 7.31
CA GLY A 69 -34.97 -2.29 8.03
C GLY A 69 -34.84 -2.31 9.55
N ASP A 70 -33.82 -3.00 10.08
CA ASP A 70 -33.53 -3.11 11.52
C ASP A 70 -32.45 -2.09 11.97
N GLY A 71 -31.97 -1.26 11.06
CA GLY A 71 -30.96 -0.22 11.34
C GLY A 71 -29.52 -0.72 11.33
N ASN A 72 -29.24 -1.97 10.91
CA ASN A 72 -27.88 -2.50 10.79
C ASN A 72 -27.21 -1.96 9.54
N PHE A 73 -25.91 -1.69 9.59
CA PHE A 73 -25.16 -1.21 8.43
C PHE A 73 -25.09 -2.30 7.35
N PHE A 74 -25.60 -2.01 6.16
CA PHE A 74 -25.65 -2.97 5.08
C PHE A 74 -24.32 -3.02 4.31
N VAL A 75 -23.76 -4.21 4.17
CA VAL A 75 -22.54 -4.48 3.41
C VAL A 75 -22.85 -5.45 2.28
N ASN A 76 -22.79 -4.95 1.05
CA ASN A 76 -23.05 -5.74 -0.15
C ASN A 76 -21.83 -6.58 -0.57
N GLN A 77 -21.39 -7.48 0.32
CA GLN A 77 -20.26 -8.37 0.08
C GLN A 77 -20.59 -9.79 0.53
N SER A 78 -19.87 -10.77 -0.01
CA SER A 78 -20.01 -12.16 0.43
C SER A 78 -19.59 -12.30 1.90
N PHE A 79 -20.48 -12.82 2.74
CA PHE A 79 -20.20 -13.06 4.16
C PHE A 79 -18.95 -13.91 4.38
N ALA A 80 -18.78 -14.99 3.61
CA ALA A 80 -17.64 -15.89 3.73
C ALA A 80 -16.31 -15.17 3.46
N LEU A 81 -16.25 -14.32 2.44
CA LEU A 81 -15.03 -13.58 2.08
C LEU A 81 -14.76 -12.42 3.05
N PHE A 82 -15.80 -11.71 3.46
CA PHE A 82 -15.67 -10.57 4.38
C PHE A 82 -15.22 -11.02 5.77
N THR A 83 -15.63 -12.21 6.21
CA THR A 83 -15.17 -12.79 7.49
C THR A 83 -13.65 -12.99 7.49
N VAL A 84 -13.08 -13.49 6.39
CA VAL A 84 -11.60 -13.62 6.24
C VAL A 84 -10.91 -12.27 6.37
N VAL A 85 -11.47 -11.21 5.78
CA VAL A 85 -10.93 -9.83 5.94
C VAL A 85 -10.95 -9.41 7.41
N LEU A 86 -12.08 -9.59 8.09
CA LEU A 86 -12.23 -9.20 9.50
C LEU A 86 -11.28 -9.97 10.42
N ASP A 87 -11.13 -11.27 10.20
CA ASP A 87 -10.25 -12.11 11.01
C ASP A 87 -8.79 -11.71 10.83
N GLN A 88 -8.38 -11.29 9.63
CA GLN A 88 -7.06 -10.72 9.38
C GLN A 88 -6.86 -9.39 10.13
N LEU A 89 -7.86 -8.50 10.12
CA LEU A 89 -7.79 -7.24 10.87
C LEU A 89 -7.71 -7.48 12.39
N ARG A 90 -8.51 -8.40 12.93
CA ARG A 90 -8.50 -8.79 14.35
C ARG A 90 -7.19 -9.44 14.77
N SER A 91 -6.68 -10.35 13.95
CA SER A 91 -5.41 -11.03 14.21
C SER A 91 -4.25 -10.03 14.25
N ARG A 92 -4.29 -9.00 13.40
CA ARG A 92 -3.28 -7.96 13.38
C ARG A 92 -3.36 -7.02 14.58
N ASP A 93 -4.56 -6.69 15.05
CA ASP A 93 -4.78 -5.89 16.27
C ASP A 93 -4.20 -6.57 17.52
N THR A 94 -4.19 -7.90 17.52
CA THR A 94 -3.69 -8.72 18.64
C THR A 94 -2.27 -9.26 18.44
N TRP A 95 -1.65 -9.01 17.29
CA TRP A 95 -0.33 -9.53 16.96
C TRP A 95 0.77 -8.82 17.76
N THR A 96 1.80 -9.58 18.15
CA THR A 96 2.97 -9.04 18.86
C THR A 96 4.26 -9.51 18.20
N SER A 97 5.35 -8.79 18.42
CA SER A 97 6.67 -9.11 17.86
C SER A 97 7.24 -10.46 18.29
N ASN A 98 6.67 -11.09 19.32
CA ASN A 98 7.09 -12.40 19.82
C ASN A 98 6.35 -13.55 19.12
N ALA A 99 5.25 -13.26 18.43
CA ALA A 99 4.52 -14.26 17.65
C ALA A 99 5.19 -14.45 16.27
N PRO A 100 4.99 -15.61 15.63
CA PRO A 100 5.32 -15.77 14.22
C PRO A 100 4.66 -14.69 13.35
N PRO A 101 5.22 -14.37 12.17
CA PRO A 101 4.58 -13.46 11.23
C PRO A 101 3.15 -13.91 10.94
N LEU A 102 2.20 -12.97 10.91
CA LEU A 102 0.82 -13.28 10.57
C LEU A 102 0.76 -13.78 9.12
N GLU A 103 0.20 -14.96 8.91
CA GLU A 103 0.04 -15.54 7.58
C GLU A 103 -1.13 -14.88 6.84
N SER A 104 -0.86 -14.47 5.60
CA SER A 104 -1.88 -13.92 4.71
C SER A 104 -2.66 -15.05 4.04
N PRO A 105 -3.96 -14.85 3.74
CA PRO A 105 -4.74 -15.86 3.04
C PRO A 105 -4.16 -16.18 1.65
N MET A 106 -3.98 -17.47 1.39
CA MET A 106 -3.46 -18.05 0.16
C MET A 106 -4.56 -18.71 -0.66
N LYS A 107 -4.24 -19.07 -1.90
CA LYS A 107 -5.18 -19.73 -2.82
C LYS A 107 -5.75 -21.03 -2.22
N GLU A 108 -4.95 -21.73 -1.42
CA GLU A 108 -5.28 -23.01 -0.80
C GLU A 108 -6.31 -22.88 0.35
N ASP A 109 -6.49 -21.67 0.89
CA ASP A 109 -7.45 -21.40 1.97
C ASP A 109 -8.90 -21.25 1.47
N PHE A 110 -9.09 -21.23 0.15
CA PHE A 110 -10.39 -21.02 -0.48
C PHE A 110 -10.85 -22.27 -1.23
N ALA A 111 -12.17 -22.46 -1.31
CA ALA A 111 -12.76 -23.64 -1.90
C ALA A 111 -12.41 -23.82 -3.38
N ASN A 112 -12.15 -22.71 -4.09
CA ASN A 112 -11.72 -22.72 -5.49
C ASN A 112 -11.03 -21.42 -5.89
N HIS A 113 -10.36 -21.45 -7.05
CA HIS A 113 -9.62 -20.31 -7.58
C HIS A 113 -10.49 -19.05 -7.77
N ARG A 114 -11.77 -19.21 -8.16
CA ARG A 114 -12.68 -18.09 -8.36
C ARG A 114 -12.95 -17.35 -7.04
N GLN A 115 -13.17 -18.09 -5.96
CA GLN A 115 -13.38 -17.50 -4.63
C GLN A 115 -12.14 -16.73 -4.15
N TYR A 116 -10.94 -17.26 -4.38
CA TYR A 116 -9.69 -16.55 -4.09
C TYR A 116 -9.58 -15.24 -4.91
N LEU A 117 -9.89 -15.26 -6.21
CA LEU A 117 -9.88 -14.04 -7.02
C LEU A 117 -10.91 -12.99 -6.53
N GLN A 118 -12.09 -13.45 -6.12
CA GLN A 118 -13.10 -12.56 -5.51
C GLN A 118 -12.61 -11.97 -4.18
N PHE A 119 -11.91 -12.74 -3.36
CA PHE A 119 -11.26 -12.24 -2.15
C PHE A 119 -10.22 -11.17 -2.49
N LEU A 120 -9.34 -11.41 -3.46
CA LEU A 120 -8.35 -10.41 -3.88
C LEU A 120 -9.01 -9.11 -4.37
N SER A 121 -10.09 -9.22 -5.16
CA SER A 121 -10.87 -8.05 -5.58
C SER A 121 -11.49 -7.29 -4.40
N LEU A 122 -11.96 -8.00 -3.38
CA LEU A 122 -12.51 -7.41 -2.15
C LEU A 122 -11.43 -6.63 -1.37
N VAL A 123 -10.25 -7.24 -1.20
CA VAL A 123 -9.10 -6.63 -0.51
C VAL A 123 -8.64 -5.37 -1.23
N GLU A 124 -8.55 -5.42 -2.56
CA GLU A 124 -8.17 -4.27 -3.38
C GLU A 124 -9.23 -3.17 -3.35
N TYR A 125 -10.52 -3.53 -3.47
CA TYR A 125 -11.64 -2.59 -3.40
C TYR A 125 -11.64 -1.79 -2.10
N TYR A 126 -11.35 -2.44 -0.97
CA TYR A 126 -11.26 -1.74 0.32
C TYR A 126 -9.92 -1.05 0.56
N GLY A 127 -8.91 -1.21 -0.30
CA GLY A 127 -7.58 -0.67 -0.09
C GLY A 127 -6.85 -1.32 1.08
N LEU A 128 -7.07 -2.63 1.29
CA LEU A 128 -6.50 -3.40 2.41
C LEU A 128 -5.28 -4.21 2.01
N THR A 129 -4.84 -4.15 0.76
CA THR A 129 -3.67 -4.88 0.25
C THR A 129 -2.42 -4.73 1.12
N PRO A 130 -2.02 -3.52 1.58
CA PRO A 130 -0.83 -3.36 2.45
C PRO A 130 -0.96 -4.01 3.84
N VAL A 131 -2.19 -4.28 4.28
CA VAL A 131 -2.49 -4.87 5.60
C VAL A 131 -2.59 -6.38 5.51
N ILE A 132 -3.27 -6.88 4.48
CA ILE A 132 -3.49 -8.31 4.31
C ILE A 132 -2.28 -8.97 3.67
N TYR A 133 -1.61 -8.28 2.73
CA TYR A 133 -0.41 -8.75 2.04
C TYR A 133 0.75 -7.77 2.27
N PRO A 134 1.30 -7.70 3.50
CA PRO A 134 2.30 -6.72 3.84
C PRO A 134 3.62 -6.97 3.14
N THR A 135 4.24 -5.88 2.70
CA THR A 135 5.63 -5.86 2.23
C THR A 135 6.51 -5.07 3.19
N ARG A 136 7.79 -5.44 3.27
CA ARG A 136 8.78 -4.77 4.12
C ARG A 136 10.04 -4.44 3.36
N ILE A 137 10.60 -3.29 3.71
CA ILE A 137 11.93 -2.90 3.25
C ILE A 137 12.96 -3.48 4.22
N LYS A 138 13.95 -4.19 3.68
CA LYS A 138 15.09 -4.71 4.45
C LYS A 138 16.40 -4.27 3.85
N ILE A 139 17.40 -4.07 4.71
CA ILE A 139 18.78 -3.89 4.28
C ILE A 139 19.33 -5.25 3.82
N HIS A 140 19.87 -5.30 2.61
CA HIS A 140 20.52 -6.47 2.04
C HIS A 140 22.05 -6.36 2.13
N LYS A 141 22.61 -5.17 1.84
CA LYS A 141 24.04 -4.86 2.01
C LYS A 141 24.21 -3.48 2.62
N GLY A 142 25.20 -3.33 3.49
CA GLY A 142 25.47 -2.08 4.22
C GLY A 142 25.29 -2.26 5.73
N ASN A 143 25.48 -1.18 6.49
CA ASN A 143 25.39 -1.20 7.94
C ASN A 143 24.06 -0.60 8.41
N LYS A 144 23.35 -1.31 9.30
CA LYS A 144 22.08 -0.86 9.90
C LYS A 144 22.24 0.47 10.64
N VAL A 145 23.39 0.75 11.26
CA VAL A 145 23.61 2.01 11.99
C VAL A 145 23.69 3.22 11.05
N ASP A 146 24.06 2.98 9.79
CA ASP A 146 24.17 4.01 8.76
C ASP A 146 22.86 4.18 7.97
N SER A 147 21.77 3.52 8.38
CA SER A 147 20.51 3.49 7.64
C SER A 147 19.29 3.58 8.57
N LYS A 148 18.35 4.45 8.23
CA LYS A 148 17.03 4.53 8.84
C LYS A 148 16.01 3.91 7.90
N ILE A 149 15.21 2.98 8.39
CA ILE A 149 14.10 2.38 7.65
C ILE A 149 12.83 2.55 8.48
N GLU A 150 11.84 3.21 7.90
CA GLU A 150 10.48 3.29 8.43
C GLU A 150 9.58 2.45 7.53
N GLN A 151 8.88 1.47 8.11
CA GLN A 151 7.98 0.59 7.35
C GLN A 151 6.66 1.32 7.02
N TYR A 152 5.72 0.60 6.42
CA TYR A 152 4.36 1.08 6.15
C TYR A 152 3.75 1.75 7.40
N PRO A 153 3.05 2.90 7.27
CA PRO A 153 2.59 3.55 6.03
C PRO A 153 3.61 4.43 5.33
N TYR A 154 4.73 4.75 5.97
CA TYR A 154 5.68 5.74 5.43
C TYR A 154 6.59 5.14 4.36
N ASN A 155 7.02 3.88 4.53
CA ASN A 155 7.89 3.17 3.59
C ASN A 155 9.13 4.00 3.20
N PHE A 156 9.73 4.65 4.20
CA PHE A 156 10.82 5.60 4.02
C PHE A 156 12.17 4.96 4.33
N VAL A 157 13.18 5.32 3.56
CA VAL A 157 14.57 4.88 3.75
C VAL A 157 15.49 6.08 3.67
N ALA A 158 16.43 6.18 4.61
CA ALA A 158 17.56 7.08 4.51
C ALA A 158 18.87 6.32 4.78
N ALA A 159 19.88 6.52 3.95
CA ALA A 159 21.18 5.88 4.06
C ALA A 159 22.30 6.94 4.00
N MET A 160 23.13 6.97 5.05
CA MET A 160 24.30 7.88 5.13
C MET A 160 25.48 7.39 4.30
N LYS A 161 25.55 6.08 4.07
CA LYS A 161 26.55 5.41 3.23
C LYS A 161 25.85 4.62 2.14
N LEU A 162 26.64 4.16 1.17
CA LEU A 162 26.14 3.33 0.08
C LEU A 162 25.62 1.99 0.62
N SER A 163 24.30 1.82 0.56
CA SER A 163 23.60 0.63 1.05
C SER A 163 22.67 0.08 -0.03
N THR A 164 22.36 -1.23 0.05
CA THR A 164 21.40 -1.91 -0.82
C THR A 164 20.24 -2.40 0.02
N PHE A 165 19.03 -2.14 -0.47
CA PHE A 165 17.77 -2.46 0.16
C PHE A 165 16.94 -3.29 -0.80
N VAL A 166 16.07 -4.11 -0.23
CA VAL A 166 15.16 -4.98 -0.95
C VAL A 166 13.75 -4.84 -0.38
N ILE A 167 12.74 -5.00 -1.24
CA ILE A 167 11.34 -5.11 -0.82
C ILE A 167 11.00 -6.59 -0.81
N GLN A 168 10.57 -7.08 0.35
CA GLN A 168 10.19 -8.48 0.54
C GLN A 168 8.75 -8.57 1.02
N THR A 169 8.09 -9.66 0.71
CA THR A 169 6.79 -10.02 1.27
C THR A 169 6.95 -10.54 2.70
N GLU A 170 5.90 -10.41 3.51
CA GLU A 170 5.85 -10.94 4.87
C GLU A 170 4.52 -11.68 5.07
N GLY A 171 4.57 -12.93 5.51
CA GLY A 171 3.36 -13.75 5.68
C GLY A 171 2.74 -14.23 4.37
N HIS A 172 3.33 -13.92 3.21
CA HIS A 172 2.81 -14.35 1.90
C HIS A 172 3.87 -14.60 0.83
N SER A 173 3.49 -15.37 -0.20
CA SER A 173 4.32 -15.74 -1.35
C SER A 173 3.92 -15.04 -2.67
N ARG A 174 2.96 -14.10 -2.64
CA ARG A 174 2.57 -13.33 -3.83
C ARG A 174 3.77 -12.56 -4.41
N ASN A 175 4.02 -12.71 -5.71
CA ASN A 175 5.12 -12.01 -6.38
C ASN A 175 4.86 -10.50 -6.46
N ILE A 176 5.91 -9.70 -6.27
CA ILE A 176 5.86 -8.26 -6.56
C ILE A 176 6.04 -8.08 -8.07
N THR A 177 5.08 -7.43 -8.73
CA THR A 177 5.07 -7.19 -10.17
C THR A 177 5.50 -5.77 -10.51
N SER A 178 5.28 -4.81 -9.62
CA SER A 178 5.87 -3.47 -9.76
C SER A 178 6.08 -2.80 -8.42
N PHE A 179 6.95 -1.79 -8.42
CA PHE A 179 7.15 -0.91 -7.28
C PHE A 179 7.57 0.48 -7.75
N GLU A 180 7.18 1.49 -6.99
CA GLU A 180 7.44 2.89 -7.26
C GLU A 180 8.30 3.49 -6.14
N ILE A 181 9.34 4.22 -6.53
CA ILE A 181 10.23 4.93 -5.62
C ILE A 181 10.22 6.42 -5.96
N LYS A 182 9.80 7.22 -4.98
CA LYS A 182 10.04 8.66 -4.97
C LYS A 182 11.42 8.93 -4.39
N VAL A 183 12.30 9.53 -5.20
CA VAL A 183 13.66 9.84 -4.80
C VAL A 183 13.75 11.20 -4.10
N GLY A 184 14.51 11.27 -3.01
CA GLY A 184 14.89 12.52 -2.36
C GLY A 184 16.25 13.02 -2.86
N LYS A 185 17.06 13.55 -1.94
CA LYS A 185 18.47 13.88 -2.22
C LYS A 185 19.29 12.58 -2.25
N ILE A 186 19.89 12.25 -3.39
CA ILE A 186 20.56 10.97 -3.63
C ILE A 186 21.94 11.10 -4.28
N GLU A 187 22.78 10.09 -4.04
CA GLU A 187 24.08 9.84 -4.67
C GLU A 187 24.17 8.35 -5.06
N ASP A 188 24.71 8.04 -6.25
CA ASP A 188 24.88 6.66 -6.79
C ASP A 188 23.62 5.79 -6.69
N PHE A 189 22.48 6.31 -7.18
CA PHE A 189 21.20 5.62 -7.10
C PHE A 189 21.02 4.61 -8.23
N ARG A 190 20.64 3.38 -7.86
CA ARG A 190 20.34 2.28 -8.77
C ARG A 190 19.11 1.53 -8.32
N VAL A 191 18.30 1.07 -9.27
CA VAL A 191 17.01 0.44 -8.95
C VAL A 191 16.62 -0.61 -9.99
N GLY A 192 15.99 -1.68 -9.53
CA GLY A 192 15.43 -2.70 -10.41
C GLY A 192 15.18 -4.00 -9.67
N TRP A 193 15.60 -5.11 -10.26
CA TRP A 193 15.31 -6.45 -9.80
C TRP A 193 16.61 -7.21 -9.54
N ALA A 194 16.71 -7.90 -8.40
CA ALA A 194 17.91 -8.64 -8.00
C ALA A 194 17.56 -10.02 -7.40
N GLY A 195 18.45 -10.99 -7.60
CA GLY A 195 18.37 -12.37 -7.13
C GLY A 195 19.65 -13.10 -7.56
N ASP A 196 19.53 -14.33 -8.05
CA ASP A 196 20.66 -15.04 -8.69
C ASP A 196 21.08 -14.36 -10.01
N GLU A 197 20.12 -13.69 -10.64
CA GLU A 197 20.26 -12.78 -11.77
C GLU A 197 19.98 -11.35 -11.28
N PHE A 198 20.33 -10.33 -12.07
CA PHE A 198 19.89 -8.97 -11.78
C PHE A 198 19.67 -8.18 -13.07
N VAL A 199 18.73 -7.24 -13.01
CA VAL A 199 18.46 -6.26 -14.05
C VAL A 199 18.21 -4.93 -13.34
N ILE A 200 19.24 -4.07 -13.34
CA ILE A 200 19.30 -2.86 -12.51
C ILE A 200 19.61 -1.65 -13.37
N LEU A 201 18.78 -0.61 -13.26
CA LEU A 201 19.03 0.68 -13.87
C LEU A 201 19.96 1.51 -12.98
N ASP A 202 21.13 1.87 -13.50
CA ASP A 202 21.96 2.96 -12.99
C ASP A 202 21.35 4.29 -13.45
N CYS A 203 20.73 5.00 -12.50
CA CYS A 203 20.00 6.22 -12.77
C CYS A 203 20.90 7.43 -12.97
N LEU A 204 22.18 7.35 -12.59
CA LEU A 204 23.15 8.43 -12.82
C LEU A 204 23.67 8.40 -14.25
N ASN A 205 23.97 7.19 -14.74
CA ASN A 205 24.52 6.99 -16.08
C ASN A 205 23.47 6.65 -17.13
N ALA A 206 22.20 6.51 -16.73
CA ALA A 206 21.11 6.04 -17.56
C ALA A 206 21.48 4.73 -18.29
N LYS A 207 22.03 3.76 -17.54
CA LYS A 207 22.52 2.48 -18.06
C LYS A 207 21.89 1.31 -17.33
N LEU A 208 21.42 0.32 -18.06
CA LEU A 208 20.93 -0.92 -17.52
C LEU A 208 22.09 -1.89 -17.35
N HIS A 209 22.27 -2.41 -16.14
CA HIS A 209 23.25 -3.43 -15.81
C HIS A 209 22.56 -4.77 -15.61
N MET A 210 23.15 -5.80 -16.21
CA MET A 210 22.68 -7.17 -16.11
C MET A 210 23.80 -8.13 -15.72
N LYS A 211 23.42 -9.31 -15.21
CA LYS A 211 24.39 -10.38 -15.00
C LYS A 211 25.07 -10.77 -16.32
N GLY A 212 26.36 -11.08 -16.26
CA GLY A 212 27.21 -11.26 -17.45
C GLY A 212 27.84 -9.97 -17.99
N GLY A 213 27.55 -8.80 -17.40
CA GLY A 213 28.21 -7.53 -17.72
C GLY A 213 27.62 -6.80 -18.94
N ALA A 214 26.57 -7.34 -19.56
CA ALA A 214 25.84 -6.64 -20.60
C ALA A 214 25.30 -5.30 -20.06
N THR A 215 25.55 -4.24 -20.81
CA THR A 215 25.12 -2.89 -20.46
C THR A 215 24.32 -2.30 -21.62
N VAL A 216 23.09 -1.88 -21.36
CA VAL A 216 22.21 -1.26 -22.37
C VAL A 216 21.91 0.17 -21.94
N SER A 217 22.19 1.15 -22.79
CA SER A 217 21.82 2.54 -22.50
C SER A 217 20.31 2.73 -22.51
N ALA A 218 19.81 3.60 -21.64
CA ALA A 218 18.42 4.05 -21.66
C ALA A 218 18.09 4.66 -23.04
N LYS A 219 16.89 4.36 -23.54
CA LYS A 219 16.44 4.88 -24.83
C LYS A 219 16.19 6.39 -24.77
N THR A 220 15.79 6.86 -23.59
CA THR A 220 15.47 8.26 -23.35
C THR A 220 16.40 8.78 -22.26
N PRO A 221 17.20 9.82 -22.55
CA PRO A 221 18.01 10.45 -21.52
C PRO A 221 17.09 11.05 -20.45
N PHE A 222 17.46 10.84 -19.19
CA PHE A 222 16.79 11.46 -18.05
C PHE A 222 17.83 11.88 -17.03
N LYS A 223 17.48 12.88 -16.23
CA LYS A 223 18.32 13.38 -15.15
C LYS A 223 17.55 13.21 -13.85
N MET A 224 18.18 12.56 -12.89
CA MET A 224 17.63 12.43 -11.55
C MET A 224 17.53 13.79 -10.88
N GLU A 225 16.35 14.08 -10.34
CA GLU A 225 16.08 15.29 -9.57
C GLU A 225 15.38 14.94 -8.26
N ASN A 226 15.53 15.80 -7.26
CA ASN A 226 14.87 15.64 -5.98
C ASN A 226 13.34 15.67 -6.17
N GLY A 227 12.65 14.65 -5.68
CA GLY A 227 11.21 14.47 -5.86
C GLY A 227 10.82 13.66 -7.10
N GLY A 228 11.78 13.30 -7.97
CA GLY A 228 11.53 12.43 -9.12
C GLY A 228 10.98 11.07 -8.72
N VAL A 229 10.20 10.45 -9.60
CA VAL A 229 9.53 9.18 -9.35
C VAL A 229 9.99 8.15 -10.36
N ILE A 230 10.45 7.00 -9.88
CA ILE A 230 10.79 5.85 -10.73
C ILE A 230 9.81 4.72 -10.46
N LEU A 231 9.13 4.28 -11.52
CA LEU A 231 8.32 3.07 -11.51
C LEU A 231 9.09 1.94 -12.18
N CYS A 232 9.21 0.80 -11.49
CA CYS A 232 9.80 -0.41 -12.01
C CYS A 232 8.71 -1.46 -12.18
N VAL A 233 8.50 -1.94 -13.40
CA VAL A 233 7.47 -2.94 -13.74
C VAL A 233 8.14 -4.20 -14.28
N ARG A 234 7.65 -5.36 -13.82
CA ARG A 234 7.96 -6.69 -14.33
C ARG A 234 6.67 -7.31 -14.87
N SER A 235 6.59 -7.45 -16.18
CA SER A 235 5.56 -8.23 -16.85
C SER A 235 6.05 -9.65 -17.13
N ALA A 236 5.20 -10.46 -17.76
CA ALA A 236 5.55 -11.83 -18.16
C ALA A 236 6.74 -11.90 -19.13
N SER A 237 7.01 -10.83 -19.90
CA SER A 237 8.00 -10.85 -20.97
C SER A 237 8.94 -9.64 -21.00
N VAL A 238 8.72 -8.62 -20.17
CA VAL A 238 9.47 -7.36 -20.23
C VAL A 238 9.65 -6.76 -18.83
N PHE A 239 10.84 -6.23 -18.58
CA PHE A 239 11.07 -5.24 -17.54
C PHE A 239 10.97 -3.83 -18.11
N THR A 240 10.25 -2.95 -17.42
CA THR A 240 10.08 -1.54 -17.80
C THR A 240 10.48 -0.65 -16.64
N TRP A 241 11.21 0.41 -16.95
CA TRP A 241 11.48 1.52 -16.05
C TRP A 241 10.86 2.78 -16.61
N GLU A 242 10.09 3.46 -15.79
CA GLU A 242 9.53 4.78 -16.09
C GLU A 242 10.07 5.81 -15.11
N PHE A 243 10.39 7.00 -15.62
CA PHE A 243 10.74 8.16 -14.82
C PHE A 243 9.71 9.26 -15.04
N ASN A 244 9.03 9.69 -13.98
CA ASN A 244 7.95 10.68 -14.04
C ASN A 244 6.90 10.34 -15.12
N GLY A 245 6.50 9.06 -15.19
CA GLY A 245 5.51 8.54 -16.14
C GLY A 245 5.99 8.36 -17.58
N LYS A 246 7.29 8.54 -17.87
CA LYS A 246 7.88 8.30 -19.19
C LYS A 246 8.79 7.10 -19.16
N ILE A 247 8.59 6.16 -20.10
CA ILE A 247 9.46 5.00 -20.26
C ILE A 247 10.89 5.46 -20.60
N VAL A 248 11.85 5.10 -19.75
CA VAL A 248 13.28 5.41 -19.96
C VAL A 248 14.06 4.18 -20.43
N CYS A 249 13.65 2.99 -19.98
CA CYS A 249 14.31 1.75 -20.32
C CYS A 249 13.31 0.59 -20.38
N GLN A 250 13.53 -0.33 -21.30
CA GLN A 250 12.82 -1.60 -21.40
C GLN A 250 13.79 -2.70 -21.79
N HIS A 251 13.60 -3.88 -21.21
CA HIS A 251 14.41 -5.05 -21.51
C HIS A 251 13.56 -6.32 -21.54
N ALA A 252 13.77 -7.16 -22.53
CA ALA A 252 13.05 -8.43 -22.66
C ALA A 252 13.45 -9.38 -21.52
N LEU A 253 12.48 -10.11 -20.98
CA LEU A 253 12.74 -11.13 -19.97
C LEU A 253 13.32 -12.37 -20.67
N GLU A 254 14.64 -12.48 -20.74
CA GLU A 254 15.31 -13.70 -21.21
C GLU A 254 15.42 -14.76 -20.10
N THR A 255 15.24 -14.36 -18.84
CA THR A 255 15.43 -15.20 -17.68
C THR A 255 14.11 -15.80 -17.21
N SER A 256 14.04 -17.12 -17.05
CA SER A 256 12.94 -17.79 -16.34
C SER A 256 13.01 -17.63 -14.81
N SER A 257 13.95 -16.82 -14.30
CA SER A 257 14.18 -16.68 -12.86
C SER A 257 12.96 -16.08 -12.17
N THR A 258 12.33 -16.90 -11.34
CA THR A 258 11.24 -16.49 -10.46
C THR A 258 11.76 -15.84 -9.17
N SER A 259 13.06 -15.92 -8.88
CA SER A 259 13.68 -15.46 -7.61
C SER A 259 14.01 -13.96 -7.56
N LEU A 260 13.73 -13.21 -8.62
CA LEU A 260 14.00 -11.77 -8.64
C LEU A 260 13.08 -11.00 -7.69
N ILE A 261 13.70 -10.27 -6.77
CA ILE A 261 13.02 -9.36 -5.83
C ILE A 261 13.34 -7.89 -6.16
N PRO A 262 12.42 -6.96 -5.86
CA PRO A 262 12.70 -5.53 -5.96
C PRO A 262 13.92 -5.14 -5.13
N ALA A 263 14.81 -4.38 -5.73
CA ALA A 263 16.02 -3.90 -5.09
C ALA A 263 16.35 -2.47 -5.51
N PHE A 264 16.91 -1.71 -4.57
CA PHE A 264 17.46 -0.39 -4.82
C PHE A 264 18.70 -0.15 -3.97
N LYS A 265 19.60 0.67 -4.50
CA LYS A 265 20.91 0.96 -3.91
C LYS A 265 21.19 2.45 -4.03
N GLY A 266 21.81 3.01 -3.02
CA GLY A 266 22.35 4.36 -3.09
C GLY A 266 22.74 4.89 -1.71
N LYS A 267 23.12 6.17 -1.71
CA LYS A 267 23.22 7.01 -0.52
C LYS A 267 22.19 8.13 -0.65
N GLY A 268 21.50 8.50 0.43
CA GLY A 268 20.44 9.51 0.39
C GLY A 268 19.13 9.04 1.00
N ALA A 269 18.04 9.73 0.67
CA ALA A 269 16.69 9.45 1.19
C ALA A 269 15.71 9.15 0.08
N TRP A 270 14.83 8.15 0.29
CA TRP A 270 13.85 7.68 -0.69
C TRP A 270 12.58 7.18 0.00
N GLN A 271 11.50 7.10 -0.75
CA GLN A 271 10.22 6.59 -0.28
C GLN A 271 9.66 5.59 -1.30
N VAL A 272 9.31 4.39 -0.85
CA VAL A 272 8.54 3.44 -1.68
C VAL A 272 7.07 3.81 -1.59
N THR A 273 6.54 4.39 -2.64
CA THR A 273 5.19 4.99 -2.67
C THR A 273 4.12 4.00 -3.12
N ASN A 274 4.50 2.98 -3.90
CA ASN A 274 3.56 1.96 -4.37
C ASN A 274 4.28 0.61 -4.54
N VAL A 275 3.57 -0.48 -4.26
CA VAL A 275 4.01 -1.86 -4.51
C VAL A 275 2.81 -2.65 -5.00
N VAL A 276 2.91 -3.23 -6.19
CA VAL A 276 1.85 -4.03 -6.80
C VAL A 276 2.23 -5.49 -6.73
N LEU A 277 1.27 -6.32 -6.30
CA LEU A 277 1.41 -7.77 -6.19
C LEU A 277 0.68 -8.47 -7.33
N ALA A 278 1.19 -9.62 -7.76
CA ALA A 278 0.51 -10.51 -8.69
C ALA A 278 -0.82 -11.00 -8.09
N THR A 279 -1.86 -11.04 -8.90
CA THR A 279 -3.17 -11.63 -8.58
C THR A 279 -3.13 -13.15 -8.67
#